data_AF-A0A1Z5JUU3-F1
#
_entry.id   AF-A0A1Z5JUU3-F1
#
_cell.length_a   1.000
_cell.length_b   1.000
_cell.length_c   1.000
_cell.angle_alpha   90.00
_cell.angle_beta   90.00
_cell.angle_gamma   90.00
#
_symmetry.space_group_name_H-M   'P 1'
#
loop_
_entity.id
_entity.type
_entity.pdbx_description
1 polymer ?
#
loop_
_entity_poly.entity_id
_entity_poly.type
_entity_poly.pdbx_seq_one_letter_code
_entity_poly.pdbx_strand_id
1 'polypeptide(L)'
;MFVKTRSTVDIHLDHFNSAGALIIVFSLPRATICETEIELTFQIAQWRKIKQEFLELIPKERLSNEQRAFRDKETHEFGIPIYKLVREPSALDEILPEICHCMSIWRENGTIICFSASADMLYQERKLFFALYDVGKHKKRLKCAIYGASNVTTAETAVWFWSLQHSWRGQAALEIGYRRFDEDRAFDFAAFHPEQLAQILDANPQRAISIDERTWTAQQGVVLATRPYPLRLTFCSKSGYVTFTDSGTAFIEALEKRKSLFGSLCLGCVAIGMLTRENMERLYQLEMFDELKIRSVCSTGRLPFSCYPGKKLSVNVWSDVWEVCDQLLIAMLNRMTTLGHFTQCNLELALSSNVHYDDVLTVEVTARIADALIGFIKANTLLTHWVFELDGVDMTHHLPAIFHAMEEHKELRTFRILTFNDDDYYFDDSRPGRSPIDYSGLEKLLSQNRNISVLDQNDKKITNGTTIDRIYALNRFYCGSAKLVDESSYLRPLLVASALLESGLHDAQYTGLLLSNHVDILCEIIIEINFDTKRMGAEEEAVSLVSICPESAPKNVFKRKLHVHLPRDVKKTARKEC
;
A
#
# COMPACT_ATOMS: atom_id res chain seq x y z
N MET A 1 26.35 -3.22 21.87
CA MET A 1 27.17 -3.57 20.69
C MET A 1 26.95 -5.06 20.40
N PHE A 2 26.00 -5.40 19.53
CA PHE A 2 25.86 -6.76 18.97
C PHE A 2 25.98 -6.58 17.47
N VAL A 3 27.13 -6.95 16.91
CA VAL A 3 27.37 -6.94 15.47
C VAL A 3 26.70 -8.18 14.89
N LYS A 4 25.65 -7.98 14.09
CA LYS A 4 24.96 -9.04 13.37
C LYS A 4 25.63 -9.20 12.01
N THR A 5 26.57 -10.14 11.90
CA THR A 5 27.16 -10.51 10.61
C THR A 5 26.13 -11.29 9.79
N ARG A 6 25.78 -10.80 8.61
CA ARG A 6 25.02 -11.55 7.60
C ARG A 6 26.03 -12.35 6.77
N SER A 7 26.00 -13.68 6.88
CA SER A 7 26.67 -14.59 5.96
C SER A 7 25.77 -14.87 4.75
N THR A 8 26.28 -14.66 3.55
CA THR A 8 25.68 -15.10 2.28
C THR A 8 25.72 -16.63 2.19
N VAL A 9 24.61 -17.23 1.76
CA VAL A 9 24.46 -18.69 1.55
C VAL A 9 24.53 -18.94 0.05
N ASP A 10 25.49 -19.76 -0.38
CA ASP A 10 25.54 -20.28 -1.75
C ASP A 10 24.67 -21.54 -1.85
N ILE A 11 23.76 -21.55 -2.83
CA ILE A 11 22.84 -22.66 -3.08
C ILE A 11 23.30 -23.35 -4.37
N HIS A 12 23.71 -24.61 -4.27
CA HIS A 12 23.92 -25.49 -5.42
C HIS A 12 22.72 -26.43 -5.57
N LEU A 13 22.14 -26.47 -6.77
CA LEU A 13 21.06 -27.37 -7.14
C LEU A 13 21.67 -28.57 -7.85
N ASP A 14 21.56 -29.76 -7.26
CA ASP A 14 21.95 -31.01 -7.90
C ASP A 14 20.74 -31.91 -8.19
N HIS A 15 20.71 -32.37 -9.44
CA HIS A 15 19.94 -33.47 -10.05
C HIS A 15 18.68 -34.00 -9.34
N PHE A 16 17.56 -33.99 -10.09
CA PHE A 16 16.37 -34.78 -9.78
C PHE A 16 16.63 -36.28 -10.06
N ASN A 17 16.18 -37.16 -9.15
CA ASN A 17 16.13 -38.59 -9.44
C ASN A 17 14.93 -38.94 -10.33
N SER A 18 14.91 -40.16 -10.89
CA SER A 18 13.83 -40.67 -11.76
C SER A 18 12.43 -40.74 -11.10
N ALA A 19 12.33 -40.45 -9.80
CA ALA A 19 11.08 -40.33 -9.05
C ALA A 19 10.61 -38.88 -8.87
N GLY A 20 11.30 -37.89 -9.44
CA GLY A 20 10.92 -36.48 -9.38
C GLY A 20 11.14 -35.82 -8.01
N ALA A 21 12.04 -36.35 -7.18
CA ALA A 21 12.44 -35.70 -5.93
C ALA A 21 13.58 -34.71 -6.18
N LEU A 22 13.39 -33.46 -5.73
CA LEU A 22 14.43 -32.43 -5.71
C LEU A 22 15.38 -32.71 -4.53
N ILE A 23 16.68 -32.85 -4.79
CA ILE A 23 17.71 -32.96 -3.76
C ILE A 23 18.38 -31.58 -3.66
N ILE A 24 18.09 -30.82 -2.61
CA ILE A 24 18.81 -29.58 -2.31
C ILE A 24 19.90 -29.93 -1.32
N VAL A 25 21.17 -29.82 -1.74
CA VAL A 25 22.32 -30.03 -0.84
C VAL A 25 22.72 -28.67 -0.26
N PHE A 26 22.46 -28.48 1.03
CA PHE A 26 22.95 -27.31 1.74
C PHE A 26 24.31 -27.59 2.38
N SER A 27 25.29 -26.74 2.12
CA SER A 27 26.54 -26.71 2.90
C SER A 27 26.39 -25.67 4.01
N LEU A 28 25.87 -26.08 5.17
CA LEU A 28 25.63 -25.20 6.32
C LEU A 28 26.37 -25.69 7.57
N PRO A 29 26.69 -24.79 8.54
CA PRO A 29 27.21 -25.19 9.85
C PRO A 29 26.19 -26.03 10.63
N ARG A 30 26.65 -27.13 11.24
CA ARG A 30 25.87 -28.21 11.90
C ARG A 30 24.75 -27.78 12.87
N ALA A 31 24.77 -26.55 13.42
CA ALA A 31 23.81 -26.10 14.43
C ALA A 31 22.50 -25.50 13.87
N THR A 32 22.47 -25.08 12.59
CA THR A 32 21.28 -24.48 11.94
C THR A 32 20.44 -25.48 11.13
N ILE A 33 20.92 -26.73 11.04
CA ILE A 33 20.41 -27.76 10.13
C ILE A 33 19.11 -28.42 10.66
N CYS A 34 18.96 -28.57 11.97
CA CYS A 34 17.82 -29.32 12.53
C CYS A 34 16.46 -28.63 12.34
N GLU A 35 16.34 -27.31 12.49
CA GLU A 35 15.03 -26.63 12.36
C GLU A 35 14.59 -26.51 10.89
N THR A 36 15.52 -26.21 9.98
CA THR A 36 15.22 -26.04 8.55
C THR A 36 14.91 -27.36 7.84
N GLU A 37 15.58 -28.45 8.22
CA GLU A 37 15.35 -29.78 7.63
C GLU A 37 14.02 -30.40 8.07
N ILE A 38 13.61 -30.19 9.33
CA ILE A 38 12.31 -30.62 9.85
C ILE A 38 11.17 -29.84 9.17
N GLU A 39 11.32 -28.53 9.02
CA GLU A 39 10.31 -27.70 8.35
C GLU A 39 10.17 -28.03 6.86
N LEU A 40 11.29 -28.29 6.17
CA LEU A 40 11.27 -28.72 4.77
C LEU A 40 10.63 -30.11 4.59
N THR A 41 10.95 -31.07 5.47
CA THR A 41 10.37 -32.43 5.41
C THR A 41 8.88 -32.41 5.69
N PHE A 42 8.44 -31.59 6.65
CA PHE A 42 7.03 -31.38 6.95
C PHE A 42 6.28 -30.77 5.76
N GLN A 43 6.85 -29.73 5.13
CA GLN A 43 6.29 -29.14 3.91
C GLN A 43 6.22 -30.14 2.76
N ILE A 44 7.26 -30.94 2.51
CA ILE A 44 7.25 -31.98 1.47
C ILE A 44 6.15 -33.03 1.72
N ALA A 45 5.95 -33.46 2.97
CA ALA A 45 4.92 -34.42 3.33
C ALA A 45 3.50 -33.83 3.19
N GLN A 46 3.29 -32.61 3.65
CA GLN A 46 2.04 -31.89 3.50
C GLN A 46 1.70 -31.68 2.00
N TRP A 47 2.69 -31.30 1.20
CA TRP A 47 2.53 -31.13 -0.24
C TRP A 47 2.19 -32.44 -0.96
N ARG A 48 2.83 -33.56 -0.59
CA ARG A 48 2.48 -34.89 -1.13
C ARG A 48 1.02 -35.24 -0.85
N LYS A 49 0.51 -34.90 0.32
CA LYS A 49 -0.90 -35.11 0.67
C LYS A 49 -1.83 -34.24 -0.19
N ILE A 50 -1.54 -32.95 -0.31
CA ILE A 50 -2.34 -32.01 -1.11
C ILE A 50 -2.35 -32.43 -2.59
N LYS A 51 -1.21 -32.86 -3.12
CA LYS A 51 -1.14 -33.43 -4.46
C LYS A 51 -2.08 -34.62 -4.61
N GLN A 52 -2.04 -35.58 -3.70
CA GLN A 52 -2.88 -36.78 -3.83
C GLN A 52 -4.39 -36.47 -3.76
N GLU A 53 -4.78 -35.41 -3.06
CA GLU A 53 -6.19 -35.03 -2.94
C GLU A 53 -6.74 -34.25 -4.15
N PHE A 54 -5.89 -33.49 -4.85
CA PHE A 54 -6.35 -32.54 -5.89
C PHE A 54 -5.68 -32.69 -7.25
N LEU A 55 -4.43 -33.16 -7.32
CA LEU A 55 -3.59 -33.12 -8.50
C LEU A 55 -2.94 -34.49 -8.77
N GLU A 56 -3.37 -35.15 -9.84
CA GLU A 56 -2.73 -36.37 -10.30
C GLU A 56 -1.65 -36.00 -11.33
N LEU A 57 -0.39 -36.35 -11.04
CA LEU A 57 0.70 -36.21 -12.01
C LEU A 57 0.41 -37.11 -13.22
N ILE A 58 0.49 -36.57 -14.43
CA ILE A 58 0.40 -37.35 -15.66
C ILE A 58 1.82 -37.85 -15.97
N PRO A 59 2.08 -39.18 -15.90
CA PRO A 59 3.38 -39.73 -16.27
C PRO A 59 3.76 -39.35 -17.70
N LYS A 60 5.05 -39.16 -17.97
CA LYS A 60 5.55 -38.70 -19.28
C LYS A 60 5.08 -39.61 -20.42
N GLU A 61 4.98 -40.91 -20.15
CA GLU A 61 4.57 -41.96 -21.08
C GLU A 61 3.06 -41.91 -21.39
N ARG A 62 2.28 -41.29 -20.51
CA ARG A 62 0.82 -41.14 -20.63
C ARG A 62 0.40 -39.77 -21.16
N LEU A 63 1.35 -38.90 -21.50
CA LEU A 63 1.05 -37.62 -22.10
C LEU A 63 0.49 -37.80 -23.51
N SER A 64 -0.65 -37.16 -23.79
CA SER A 64 -1.23 -37.10 -25.13
C SER A 64 -0.29 -36.39 -26.10
N ASN A 65 -0.53 -36.51 -27.41
CA ASN A 65 0.27 -35.80 -28.42
C ASN A 65 0.16 -34.27 -28.23
N GLU A 66 -1.03 -33.76 -27.88
CA GLU A 66 -1.24 -32.34 -27.58
C GLU A 66 -0.44 -31.90 -26.35
N GLN A 67 -0.50 -32.67 -25.26
CA GLN A 67 0.28 -32.39 -24.04
C GLN A 67 1.79 -32.46 -24.29
N ARG A 68 2.25 -33.34 -25.20
CA ARG A 68 3.65 -33.44 -25.62
C ARG A 68 4.07 -32.27 -26.50
N ALA A 69 3.19 -31.79 -27.38
CA ALA A 69 3.48 -30.63 -28.23
C ALA A 69 3.79 -29.37 -27.41
N PHE A 70 3.14 -29.19 -26.25
CA PHE A 70 3.54 -28.15 -25.29
C PHE A 70 4.98 -28.36 -24.78
N ARG A 71 5.49 -29.58 -24.62
CA ARG A 71 6.84 -29.84 -24.08
C ARG A 71 7.98 -29.76 -25.12
N ASP A 72 7.69 -29.79 -26.42
CA ASP A 72 8.65 -30.15 -27.47
C ASP A 72 9.77 -29.12 -27.77
N LYS A 73 10.01 -28.13 -26.89
CA LYS A 73 11.14 -27.19 -27.04
C LYS A 73 12.17 -27.36 -25.94
N GLU A 74 13.38 -27.73 -26.39
CA GLU A 74 14.63 -28.14 -25.71
C GLU A 74 15.15 -27.25 -24.56
N THR A 75 14.41 -26.25 -24.10
CA THR A 75 14.92 -25.22 -23.18
C THR A 75 15.12 -25.71 -21.75
N HIS A 76 14.54 -26.85 -21.36
CA HIS A 76 14.77 -27.44 -20.04
C HIS A 76 14.81 -28.97 -20.10
N GLU A 77 15.98 -29.56 -19.82
CA GLU A 77 16.20 -31.02 -19.77
C GLU A 77 15.17 -31.77 -18.92
N PHE A 78 14.59 -31.11 -17.90
CA PHE A 78 13.66 -31.75 -16.97
C PHE A 78 12.18 -31.56 -17.35
N GLY A 79 11.83 -30.54 -18.13
CA GLY A 79 10.45 -30.13 -18.45
C GLY A 79 9.55 -29.92 -17.23
N ILE A 80 8.51 -29.08 -17.37
CA ILE A 80 7.61 -28.83 -16.24
C ILE A 80 6.61 -29.98 -16.12
N PRO A 81 6.43 -30.57 -14.92
CA PRO A 81 5.47 -31.66 -14.72
C PRO A 81 4.04 -31.18 -14.97
N ILE A 82 3.29 -32.00 -15.71
CA ILE A 82 1.88 -31.74 -16.05
C ILE A 82 0.99 -32.59 -15.14
N TYR A 83 0.08 -31.94 -14.46
CA TYR A 83 -0.92 -32.55 -13.59
C TYR A 83 -2.30 -32.43 -14.22
N LYS A 84 -3.22 -33.31 -13.83
CA LYS A 84 -4.67 -33.11 -14.03
C LYS A 84 -5.34 -32.98 -12.67
N LEU A 85 -6.49 -32.32 -12.65
CA LEU A 85 -7.30 -32.21 -11.44
C LEU A 85 -8.01 -33.54 -11.17
N VAL A 86 -7.93 -34.02 -9.92
CA VAL A 86 -8.68 -35.19 -9.44
C VAL A 86 -10.13 -34.81 -9.13
N ARG A 87 -10.34 -33.56 -8.68
CA ARG A 87 -11.64 -32.94 -8.46
C ARG A 87 -11.57 -31.45 -8.72
N GLU A 88 -12.73 -30.83 -8.92
CA GLU A 88 -12.82 -29.38 -9.02
C GLU A 88 -12.51 -28.72 -7.65
N PRO A 89 -11.59 -27.73 -7.62
CA PRO A 89 -11.30 -26.95 -6.43
C PRO A 89 -12.39 -25.91 -6.21
N SER A 90 -12.74 -25.69 -4.95
CA SER A 90 -13.70 -24.65 -4.52
C SER A 90 -12.99 -23.33 -4.18
N ALA A 91 -11.70 -23.42 -3.85
CA ALA A 91 -10.87 -22.29 -3.49
C ALA A 91 -9.47 -22.42 -4.10
N LEU A 92 -8.87 -21.27 -4.39
CA LEU A 92 -7.54 -21.13 -4.92
C LEU A 92 -6.48 -21.66 -3.93
N ASP A 93 -6.75 -21.56 -2.63
CA ASP A 93 -5.90 -22.09 -1.55
C ASP A 93 -5.81 -23.61 -1.53
N GLU A 94 -6.71 -24.32 -2.22
CA GLU A 94 -6.62 -25.78 -2.39
C GLU A 94 -5.54 -26.17 -3.41
N ILE A 95 -5.23 -25.28 -4.35
CA ILE A 95 -4.27 -25.52 -5.45
C ILE A 95 -2.93 -24.81 -5.19
N LEU A 96 -2.96 -23.65 -4.53
CA LEU A 96 -1.79 -22.79 -4.30
C LEU A 96 -1.02 -22.95 -2.96
N PRO A 97 -1.31 -23.87 -2.02
CA PRO A 97 -0.83 -23.70 -0.65
C PRO A 97 0.71 -23.74 -0.55
N GLU A 98 1.39 -24.48 -1.43
CA GLU A 98 2.85 -24.68 -1.43
C GLU A 98 3.36 -24.98 -2.87
N ILE A 99 3.11 -24.11 -3.86
CA ILE A 99 3.72 -24.29 -5.18
C ILE A 99 5.24 -24.05 -5.06
N CYS A 100 5.95 -25.13 -4.75
CA CYS A 100 7.40 -25.24 -4.84
C CYS A 100 7.74 -25.35 -6.33
N HIS A 101 8.22 -24.24 -6.89
CA HIS A 101 8.87 -24.06 -8.19
C HIS A 101 8.38 -24.98 -9.34
N CYS A 102 7.59 -24.39 -10.25
CA CYS A 102 7.32 -24.89 -11.60
C CYS A 102 6.39 -26.12 -11.69
N MET A 103 5.10 -25.88 -11.93
CA MET A 103 4.14 -26.95 -12.30
C MET A 103 3.13 -26.47 -13.35
N SER A 104 2.52 -27.40 -14.06
CA SER A 104 1.44 -27.10 -15.00
C SER A 104 0.20 -27.98 -14.75
N ILE A 105 -1.00 -27.43 -14.92
CA ILE A 105 -2.28 -28.13 -14.78
C ILE A 105 -2.97 -28.18 -16.14
N TRP A 106 -3.19 -29.38 -16.65
CA TRP A 106 -3.98 -29.66 -17.83
C TRP A 106 -5.48 -29.61 -17.51
N ARG A 107 -6.24 -28.90 -18.33
CA ARG A 107 -7.71 -28.84 -18.28
C ARG A 107 -8.32 -29.64 -19.43
N GLU A 108 -9.52 -30.17 -19.22
CA GLU A 108 -10.23 -30.99 -20.20
C GLU A 108 -10.56 -30.22 -21.49
N ASN A 109 -10.66 -28.89 -21.44
CA ASN A 109 -10.87 -28.03 -22.61
C ASN A 109 -9.60 -27.78 -23.45
N GLY A 110 -8.55 -28.60 -23.27
CA GLY A 110 -7.32 -28.52 -24.05
C GLY A 110 -6.43 -27.32 -23.73
N THR A 111 -6.60 -26.73 -22.54
CA THR A 111 -5.75 -25.64 -22.05
C THR A 111 -4.81 -26.11 -20.94
N ILE A 112 -3.74 -25.36 -20.73
CA ILE A 112 -2.76 -25.63 -19.67
C ILE A 112 -2.48 -24.38 -18.86
N ILE A 113 -2.58 -24.50 -17.54
CA ILE A 113 -2.24 -23.44 -16.58
C ILE A 113 -0.85 -23.71 -16.05
N CYS A 114 0.10 -22.82 -16.30
CA CYS A 114 1.48 -22.96 -15.86
C CYS A 114 1.80 -21.99 -14.73
N PHE A 115 2.48 -22.48 -13.69
CA PHE A 115 2.96 -21.73 -12.54
C PHE A 115 4.49 -21.74 -12.54
N SER A 116 5.14 -20.69 -13.04
CA SER A 116 6.61 -20.65 -13.15
C SER A 116 7.12 -19.21 -13.20
N ALA A 117 8.33 -18.98 -12.70
CA ALA A 117 9.01 -17.70 -12.86
C ALA A 117 9.28 -17.36 -14.34
N SER A 118 9.39 -18.40 -15.17
CA SER A 118 9.58 -18.38 -16.62
C SER A 118 8.34 -18.85 -17.36
N ALA A 119 7.14 -18.75 -16.74
CA ALA A 119 5.88 -19.19 -17.34
C ALA A 119 5.57 -18.55 -18.69
N ASP A 120 6.34 -17.55 -19.11
CA ASP A 120 6.23 -16.85 -20.37
C ASP A 120 7.03 -17.42 -21.53
N MET A 121 8.05 -18.21 -21.25
CA MET A 121 8.98 -18.71 -22.27
C MET A 121 8.78 -20.19 -22.58
N LEU A 122 7.87 -20.87 -21.88
CA LEU A 122 7.79 -22.33 -21.93
C LEU A 122 7.18 -22.82 -23.23
N TYR A 123 6.05 -22.24 -23.61
CA TYR A 123 5.27 -22.73 -24.74
C TYR A 123 5.03 -21.63 -25.77
N GLN A 124 4.82 -22.08 -27.02
CA GLN A 124 4.73 -21.22 -28.18
C GLN A 124 3.30 -20.88 -28.59
N GLU A 125 2.30 -21.46 -27.94
CA GLU A 125 0.89 -21.22 -28.21
C GLU A 125 0.48 -19.80 -27.77
N ARG A 126 -0.75 -19.43 -28.15
CA ARG A 126 -1.41 -18.24 -27.60
C ARG A 126 -1.48 -18.38 -26.09
N LYS A 127 -1.21 -17.28 -25.42
CA LYS A 127 -1.02 -17.29 -23.97
C LYS A 127 -1.54 -16.04 -23.32
N LEU A 128 -2.21 -16.26 -22.19
CA LEU A 128 -2.69 -15.23 -21.29
C LEU A 128 -1.77 -15.19 -20.07
N PHE A 129 -1.10 -14.06 -19.86
CA PHE A 129 -0.20 -13.88 -18.72
C PHE A 129 -0.88 -13.17 -17.57
N PHE A 130 -0.62 -13.67 -16.37
CA PHE A 130 -1.06 -12.98 -15.18
C PHE A 130 -0.17 -13.28 -13.98
N ALA A 131 -0.28 -12.44 -12.97
CA ALA A 131 0.35 -12.66 -11.69
C ALA A 131 -0.69 -12.49 -10.57
N LEU A 132 -0.55 -13.33 -9.54
CA LEU A 132 -1.31 -13.23 -8.31
C LEU A 132 -0.39 -12.72 -7.20
N TYR A 133 -0.88 -11.78 -6.41
CA TYR A 133 -0.19 -11.21 -5.25
C TYR A 133 -0.98 -11.50 -3.99
N ASP A 134 -0.28 -11.82 -2.90
CA ASP A 134 -0.86 -12.04 -1.57
C ASP A 134 -2.05 -13.01 -1.55
N VAL A 135 -1.96 -14.08 -2.35
CA VAL A 135 -2.96 -15.15 -2.40
C VAL A 135 -2.46 -16.37 -1.63
N GLY A 136 -3.32 -16.92 -0.78
CA GLY A 136 -3.03 -18.07 0.07
C GLY A 136 -1.98 -17.75 1.13
N LYS A 137 -1.03 -18.68 1.33
CA LYS A 137 0.07 -18.49 2.29
C LYS A 137 1.27 -17.74 1.69
N HIS A 138 1.27 -17.48 0.38
CA HIS A 138 2.39 -16.86 -0.32
C HIS A 138 2.28 -15.34 -0.28
N LYS A 139 3.24 -14.69 0.38
CA LYS A 139 3.40 -13.22 0.36
C LYS A 139 4.14 -12.70 -0.88
N LYS A 140 4.32 -13.55 -1.90
CA LYS A 140 5.12 -13.25 -3.08
C LYS A 140 4.26 -13.30 -4.34
N ARG A 141 4.74 -12.60 -5.36
CA ARG A 141 4.17 -12.60 -6.71
C ARG A 141 4.26 -13.98 -7.35
N LEU A 142 3.12 -14.64 -7.56
CA LEU A 142 3.01 -15.89 -8.29
C LEU A 142 2.74 -15.60 -9.77
N LYS A 143 3.73 -15.87 -10.63
CA LYS A 143 3.62 -15.70 -12.07
C LYS A 143 2.97 -16.91 -12.72
N CYS A 144 1.99 -16.65 -13.57
CA CYS A 144 1.17 -17.66 -14.21
C CYS A 144 1.00 -17.38 -15.70
N ALA A 145 0.74 -18.44 -16.46
CA ALA A 145 0.32 -18.35 -17.84
C ALA A 145 -0.77 -19.39 -18.11
N ILE A 146 -1.77 -19.04 -18.91
CA ILE A 146 -2.71 -20.01 -19.48
C ILE A 146 -2.43 -20.10 -20.96
N TYR A 147 -2.21 -21.30 -21.45
CA TYR A 147 -2.00 -21.56 -22.86
C TYR A 147 -3.17 -22.36 -23.43
N GLY A 148 -3.50 -22.08 -24.69
CA GLY A 148 -4.57 -22.79 -25.39
C GLY A 148 -4.53 -22.54 -26.89
N ALA A 149 -5.26 -23.37 -27.63
CA ALA A 149 -5.37 -23.24 -29.08
C ALA A 149 -6.13 -21.98 -29.53
N SER A 150 -7.01 -21.44 -28.67
CA SER A 150 -7.86 -20.28 -28.98
C SER A 150 -7.96 -19.32 -27.79
N ASN A 151 -8.34 -18.07 -28.07
CA ASN A 151 -8.61 -17.09 -27.01
C ASN A 151 -9.88 -17.47 -26.22
N VAL A 152 -10.88 -18.09 -26.85
CA VAL A 152 -12.14 -18.47 -26.17
C VAL A 152 -11.88 -19.53 -25.09
N THR A 153 -11.22 -20.63 -25.42
CA THR A 153 -10.91 -21.68 -24.44
C THR A 153 -9.96 -21.20 -23.35
N THR A 154 -9.02 -20.31 -23.70
CA THR A 154 -8.13 -19.65 -22.74
C THR A 154 -8.91 -18.74 -21.78
N ALA A 155 -9.90 -17.98 -22.29
CA ALA A 155 -10.78 -17.13 -21.49
C ALA A 155 -11.62 -17.96 -20.52
N GLU A 156 -12.23 -19.06 -20.98
CA GLU A 156 -13.00 -19.97 -20.12
C GLU A 156 -12.17 -20.50 -18.95
N THR A 157 -10.93 -20.93 -19.21
CA THR A 157 -10.01 -21.39 -18.17
C THR A 157 -9.63 -20.27 -17.21
N ALA A 158 -9.42 -19.05 -17.71
CA ALA A 158 -9.13 -17.90 -16.88
C ALA A 158 -10.32 -17.52 -15.99
N VAL A 159 -11.55 -17.54 -16.53
CA VAL A 159 -12.78 -17.28 -15.76
C VAL A 159 -12.90 -18.29 -14.64
N TRP A 160 -12.78 -19.58 -14.94
CA TRP A 160 -12.81 -20.64 -13.93
C TRP A 160 -11.75 -20.38 -12.85
N PHE A 161 -10.49 -20.18 -13.23
CA PHE A 161 -9.38 -20.05 -12.29
C PHE A 161 -9.46 -18.79 -11.44
N TRP A 162 -9.75 -17.63 -12.05
CA TRP A 162 -9.81 -16.35 -11.35
C TRP A 162 -11.08 -16.21 -10.51
N SER A 163 -12.14 -16.97 -10.79
CA SER A 163 -13.35 -17.02 -9.97
C SER A 163 -13.21 -17.89 -8.72
N LEU A 164 -12.11 -18.66 -8.59
CA LEU A 164 -11.86 -19.41 -7.35
C LEU A 164 -11.73 -18.45 -6.16
N GLN A 165 -12.43 -18.79 -5.08
CA GLN A 165 -12.39 -18.06 -3.82
C GLN A 165 -11.00 -18.19 -3.19
N HIS A 166 -10.58 -17.22 -2.39
CA HIS A 166 -9.31 -17.33 -1.63
C HIS A 166 -9.54 -16.81 -0.21
N SER A 167 -8.89 -17.42 0.77
CA SER A 167 -8.98 -16.97 2.16
C SER A 167 -8.32 -15.60 2.26
N TRP A 168 -9.16 -14.59 2.43
CA TRP A 168 -8.73 -13.21 2.48
C TRP A 168 -7.81 -12.97 3.69
N ARG A 169 -6.58 -12.54 3.43
CA ARG A 169 -5.62 -12.12 4.47
C ARG A 169 -5.01 -10.74 4.24
N GLY A 170 -5.40 -10.02 3.19
CA GLY A 170 -4.72 -8.77 2.86
C GLY A 170 -5.04 -8.25 1.47
N GLN A 171 -4.08 -7.54 0.87
CA GLN A 171 -4.25 -6.80 -0.38
C GLN A 171 -4.09 -7.70 -1.63
N ALA A 172 -4.84 -8.80 -1.68
CA ALA A 172 -4.74 -9.72 -2.81
C ALA A 172 -4.97 -9.00 -4.14
N ALA A 173 -4.12 -9.28 -5.13
CA ALA A 173 -4.19 -8.63 -6.43
C ALA A 173 -4.03 -9.62 -7.59
N LEU A 174 -4.75 -9.36 -8.69
CA LEU A 174 -4.60 -9.99 -9.98
C LEU A 174 -4.03 -8.97 -10.95
N GLU A 175 -2.81 -9.19 -11.44
CA GLU A 175 -2.19 -8.40 -12.50
C GLU A 175 -2.24 -9.18 -13.80
N ILE A 176 -2.79 -8.59 -14.85
CA ILE A 176 -3.04 -9.22 -16.13
C ILE A 176 -2.16 -8.54 -17.19
N GLY A 177 -1.38 -9.31 -17.97
CA GLY A 177 -0.66 -8.78 -19.13
C GLY A 177 0.77 -8.29 -18.98
N TYR A 178 1.46 -8.61 -17.88
CA TYR A 178 2.67 -7.87 -17.48
C TYR A 178 3.95 -8.05 -18.36
N ARG A 179 3.95 -8.81 -19.46
CA ARG A 179 5.15 -9.08 -20.30
C ARG A 179 4.85 -9.16 -21.80
N ARG A 180 5.75 -8.57 -22.61
CA ARG A 180 5.66 -8.52 -24.09
C ARG A 180 6.94 -9.02 -24.76
N PHE A 181 7.01 -10.31 -25.04
CA PHE A 181 8.09 -10.85 -25.88
C PHE A 181 7.59 -11.44 -27.21
N ASP A 182 6.27 -11.51 -27.46
CA ASP A 182 5.71 -12.14 -28.67
C ASP A 182 4.34 -11.50 -29.00
N GLU A 183 4.31 -10.42 -29.79
CA GLU A 183 3.07 -9.69 -30.10
C GLU A 183 2.08 -10.54 -30.92
N ASP A 184 2.58 -11.41 -31.78
CA ASP A 184 1.76 -12.23 -32.70
C ASP A 184 0.90 -13.28 -31.97
N ARG A 185 1.19 -13.52 -30.70
CA ARG A 185 0.53 -14.56 -29.88
C ARG A 185 -0.08 -14.04 -28.59
N ALA A 186 -0.23 -12.73 -28.49
CA ALA A 186 -0.93 -12.11 -27.40
C ALA A 186 -2.39 -12.60 -27.36
N PHE A 187 -2.88 -12.84 -26.15
CA PHE A 187 -4.29 -13.12 -25.92
C PHE A 187 -5.14 -11.88 -26.25
N ASP A 188 -6.28 -12.08 -26.91
CA ASP A 188 -7.22 -10.99 -27.20
C ASP A 188 -8.22 -10.86 -26.07
N PHE A 189 -8.18 -9.73 -25.35
CA PHE A 189 -9.08 -9.46 -24.24
C PHE A 189 -10.55 -9.33 -24.65
N ALA A 190 -10.82 -9.01 -25.92
CA ALA A 190 -12.18 -9.05 -26.44
C ALA A 190 -12.79 -10.46 -26.40
N ALA A 191 -11.99 -11.52 -26.20
CA ALA A 191 -12.49 -12.88 -26.02
C ALA A 191 -13.23 -13.12 -24.70
N PHE A 192 -13.05 -12.27 -23.68
CA PHE A 192 -13.87 -12.34 -22.48
C PHE A 192 -15.27 -11.77 -22.75
N HIS A 193 -16.30 -12.59 -22.57
CA HIS A 193 -17.67 -12.10 -22.57
C HIS A 193 -17.92 -11.16 -21.37
N PRO A 194 -18.83 -10.17 -21.48
CA PRO A 194 -19.18 -9.29 -20.37
C PRO A 194 -19.59 -10.05 -19.10
N GLU A 195 -20.33 -11.16 -19.24
CA GLU A 195 -20.79 -12.00 -18.15
C GLU A 195 -19.64 -12.75 -17.46
N GLN A 196 -18.66 -13.20 -18.25
CA GLN A 196 -17.44 -13.84 -17.77
C GLN A 196 -16.59 -12.86 -16.95
N LEU A 197 -16.42 -11.63 -17.44
CA LEU A 197 -15.73 -10.58 -16.70
C LEU A 197 -16.46 -10.25 -15.40
N ALA A 198 -17.79 -10.10 -15.47
CA ALA A 198 -18.61 -9.87 -14.28
C ALA A 198 -18.43 -10.99 -13.25
N GLN A 199 -18.43 -12.25 -13.68
CA GLN A 199 -18.20 -13.41 -12.81
C GLN A 199 -16.84 -13.33 -12.09
N ILE A 200 -15.76 -12.99 -12.81
CA ILE A 200 -14.42 -12.83 -12.21
C ILE A 200 -14.43 -11.76 -11.12
N LEU A 201 -15.07 -10.61 -11.39
CA LEU A 201 -15.18 -9.49 -10.45
C LEU A 201 -16.05 -9.86 -9.24
N ASP A 202 -17.21 -10.48 -9.49
CA ASP A 202 -18.23 -10.77 -8.48
C ASP A 202 -17.76 -11.89 -7.53
N ALA A 203 -16.94 -12.82 -8.03
CA ALA A 203 -16.35 -13.87 -7.21
C ALA A 203 -15.38 -13.32 -6.15
N ASN A 204 -14.64 -12.25 -6.45
CA ASN A 204 -13.60 -11.73 -5.55
C ASN A 204 -13.65 -10.18 -5.47
N PRO A 205 -14.71 -9.60 -4.87
CA PRO A 205 -15.02 -8.17 -4.99
C PRO A 205 -13.98 -7.24 -4.36
N GLN A 206 -13.18 -7.72 -3.42
CA GLN A 206 -12.14 -6.94 -2.74
C GLN A 206 -10.76 -7.05 -3.39
N ARG A 207 -10.60 -7.95 -4.36
CA ARG A 207 -9.32 -8.19 -5.04
C ARG A 207 -8.97 -6.97 -5.90
N ALA A 208 -7.74 -6.48 -5.77
CA ALA A 208 -7.24 -5.45 -6.68
C ALA A 208 -6.96 -6.04 -8.05
N ILE A 209 -7.31 -5.32 -9.11
CA ILE A 209 -7.15 -5.79 -10.49
C ILE A 209 -6.29 -4.77 -11.24
N SER A 210 -5.17 -5.24 -11.77
CA SER A 210 -4.28 -4.48 -12.63
C SER A 210 -4.32 -5.05 -14.03
N ILE A 211 -4.55 -4.19 -15.02
CA ILE A 211 -4.71 -4.53 -16.43
C ILE A 211 -3.61 -3.82 -17.23
N ASP A 212 -2.79 -4.61 -17.92
CA ASP A 212 -1.73 -4.19 -18.86
C ASP A 212 -2.10 -4.55 -20.32
N GLU A 213 -3.21 -5.25 -20.55
CA GLU A 213 -3.55 -5.80 -21.86
C GLU A 213 -4.36 -4.87 -22.75
N ARG A 214 -4.15 -5.05 -24.06
CA ARG A 214 -4.65 -4.19 -25.13
C ARG A 214 -6.18 -4.33 -25.28
N THR A 215 -6.75 -3.43 -26.08
CA THR A 215 -8.14 -3.37 -26.57
C THR A 215 -9.22 -4.05 -25.72
N TRP A 216 -9.97 -3.22 -25.01
CA TRP A 216 -11.18 -3.60 -24.27
C TRP A 216 -12.42 -3.17 -25.04
N THR A 217 -13.46 -4.00 -25.03
CA THR A 217 -14.72 -3.64 -25.67
C THR A 217 -15.51 -2.63 -24.82
N ALA A 218 -16.39 -1.86 -25.47
CA ALA A 218 -17.30 -0.95 -24.78
C ALA A 218 -18.13 -1.66 -23.70
N GLN A 219 -18.62 -2.88 -23.98
CA GLN A 219 -19.41 -3.67 -23.03
C GLN A 219 -18.61 -4.08 -21.79
N GLN A 220 -17.34 -4.47 -21.96
CA GLN A 220 -16.46 -4.76 -20.83
C GLN A 220 -16.20 -3.50 -19.98
N GLY A 221 -16.04 -2.34 -20.61
CA GLY A 221 -16.02 -1.05 -19.92
C GLY A 221 -17.25 -0.83 -19.04
N VAL A 222 -18.46 -1.07 -19.58
CA VAL A 222 -19.70 -0.98 -18.79
C VAL A 222 -19.68 -1.93 -17.60
N VAL A 223 -19.22 -3.18 -17.77
CA VAL A 223 -19.15 -4.15 -16.66
C VAL A 223 -18.23 -3.65 -15.54
N LEU A 224 -17.05 -3.12 -15.88
CA LEU A 224 -16.11 -2.54 -14.92
C LEU A 224 -16.72 -1.33 -14.19
N ALA A 225 -17.42 -0.46 -14.90
CA ALA A 225 -18.02 0.75 -14.33
C ALA A 225 -19.22 0.46 -13.42
N THR A 226 -20.02 -0.57 -13.70
CA THR A 226 -21.35 -0.78 -13.09
C THR A 226 -21.41 -1.75 -11.92
N ARG A 227 -20.30 -2.37 -11.50
CA ARG A 227 -20.31 -3.28 -10.33
C ARG A 227 -20.86 -2.56 -9.09
N PRO A 228 -21.75 -3.19 -8.30
CA PRO A 228 -22.44 -2.51 -7.20
C PRO A 228 -21.55 -2.23 -5.97
N TYR A 229 -20.35 -2.82 -5.92
CA TYR A 229 -19.37 -2.66 -4.86
C TYR A 229 -18.15 -1.85 -5.31
N PRO A 230 -17.39 -1.26 -4.38
CA PRO A 230 -16.15 -0.56 -4.70
C PRO A 230 -15.11 -1.50 -5.32
N LEU A 231 -14.50 -1.09 -6.42
CA LEU A 231 -13.43 -1.77 -7.12
C LEU A 231 -12.08 -1.10 -6.83
N ARG A 232 -11.01 -1.88 -6.93
CA ARG A 232 -9.62 -1.39 -6.92
C ARG A 232 -9.00 -1.70 -8.28
N LEU A 233 -9.21 -0.81 -9.23
CA LEU A 233 -8.88 -1.01 -10.63
C LEU A 233 -7.66 -0.19 -11.03
N THR A 234 -6.68 -0.83 -11.66
CA THR A 234 -5.49 -0.18 -12.20
C THR A 234 -5.37 -0.50 -13.69
N PHE A 235 -5.43 0.51 -14.54
CA PHE A 235 -5.04 0.41 -15.94
C PHE A 235 -3.60 0.87 -16.04
N CYS A 236 -2.65 -0.05 -15.97
CA CYS A 236 -1.24 0.30 -16.05
C CYS A 236 -0.61 -0.60 -17.08
N SER A 237 -0.07 0.01 -18.13
CA SER A 237 0.75 -0.74 -19.05
C SER A 237 2.22 -0.39 -18.87
N LYS A 238 3.03 -1.43 -18.73
CA LYS A 238 4.49 -1.31 -18.68
C LYS A 238 5.10 -1.26 -20.07
N SER A 239 4.34 -1.56 -21.12
CA SER A 239 4.93 -1.89 -22.41
C SER A 239 4.13 -1.48 -23.65
N GLY A 240 3.04 -0.71 -23.51
CA GLY A 240 2.29 -0.02 -24.61
C GLY A 240 0.81 0.29 -24.31
N TYR A 241 -0.09 0.46 -25.28
CA TYR A 241 -1.39 1.12 -25.00
C TYR A 241 -2.50 0.18 -24.51
N VAL A 242 -3.18 0.55 -23.43
CA VAL A 242 -4.51 0.02 -23.08
C VAL A 242 -5.52 0.95 -23.74
N THR A 243 -6.44 0.40 -24.53
CA THR A 243 -7.45 1.19 -25.25
C THR A 243 -8.82 0.57 -25.09
N PHE A 244 -9.86 1.39 -25.04
CA PHE A 244 -11.22 0.92 -25.29
C PHE A 244 -11.55 1.08 -26.77
N THR A 245 -12.31 0.15 -27.34
CA THR A 245 -12.76 0.21 -28.75
C THR A 245 -13.57 1.46 -29.07
N ASP A 246 -14.24 2.03 -28.07
CA ASP A 246 -15.08 3.25 -28.15
C ASP A 246 -14.42 4.46 -27.46
N SER A 247 -13.09 4.38 -27.26
CA SER A 247 -12.31 5.40 -26.54
C SER A 247 -12.86 5.73 -25.15
N GLY A 248 -13.48 4.73 -24.52
CA GLY A 248 -13.94 4.70 -23.14
C GLY A 248 -15.26 5.43 -22.88
N THR A 249 -15.98 5.77 -23.95
CA THR A 249 -17.25 6.50 -23.85
C THR A 249 -18.27 5.74 -23.00
N ALA A 250 -18.46 4.45 -23.25
CA ALA A 250 -19.39 3.61 -22.49
C ALA A 250 -18.95 3.41 -21.04
N PHE A 251 -17.64 3.35 -20.78
CA PHE A 251 -17.09 3.31 -19.41
C PHE A 251 -17.45 4.59 -18.64
N ILE A 252 -17.19 5.76 -19.21
CA ILE A 252 -17.49 7.05 -18.56
C ILE A 252 -19.00 7.26 -18.39
N GLU A 253 -19.82 7.00 -19.39
CA GLU A 253 -21.28 7.13 -19.28
C GLU A 253 -21.87 6.22 -18.20
N ALA A 254 -21.31 5.01 -18.05
CA ALA A 254 -21.72 4.09 -17.01
C ALA A 254 -21.30 4.58 -15.61
N LEU A 255 -20.12 5.18 -15.48
CA LEU A 255 -19.69 5.82 -14.23
C LEU A 255 -20.58 7.02 -13.87
N GLU A 256 -20.93 7.89 -14.82
CA GLU A 256 -21.82 9.04 -14.56
C GLU A 256 -23.20 8.62 -14.02
N LYS A 257 -23.70 7.46 -14.45
CA LYS A 257 -25.00 6.91 -14.03
C LYS A 257 -24.93 6.19 -12.68
N ARG A 258 -23.73 5.85 -12.20
CA ARG A 258 -23.55 5.07 -10.98
C ARG A 258 -23.78 5.96 -9.75
N LYS A 259 -24.50 5.43 -8.76
CA LYS A 259 -24.83 6.13 -7.51
C LYS A 259 -23.94 5.76 -6.33
N SER A 260 -23.30 4.59 -6.38
CA SER A 260 -22.37 4.11 -5.35
C SER A 260 -20.94 4.57 -5.63
N LEU A 261 -20.12 4.64 -4.59
CA LEU A 261 -18.69 4.91 -4.74
C LEU A 261 -18.04 3.85 -5.65
N PHE A 262 -17.16 4.29 -6.55
CA PHE A 262 -16.40 3.41 -7.44
C PHE A 262 -15.30 2.65 -6.71
N GLY A 263 -14.71 3.23 -5.67
CA GLY A 263 -13.50 2.72 -5.05
C GLY A 263 -12.25 3.44 -5.55
N SER A 264 -11.17 2.69 -5.84
CA SER A 264 -9.89 3.22 -6.29
C SER A 264 -9.70 2.96 -7.79
N LEU A 265 -9.42 4.00 -8.56
CA LEU A 265 -9.08 3.93 -9.97
C LEU A 265 -7.66 4.47 -10.19
N CYS A 266 -6.80 3.70 -10.82
CA CYS A 266 -5.44 4.11 -11.20
C CYS A 266 -5.25 4.06 -12.71
N LEU A 267 -4.89 5.19 -13.32
CA LEU A 267 -4.59 5.31 -14.74
C LEU A 267 -3.08 5.50 -14.94
N GLY A 268 -2.43 4.51 -15.54
CA GLY A 268 -1.00 4.48 -15.87
C GLY A 268 -0.64 5.35 -17.07
N CYS A 269 0.67 5.53 -17.33
CA CYS A 269 1.15 6.47 -18.35
C CYS A 269 0.55 6.25 -19.74
N VAL A 270 0.40 4.98 -20.09
CA VAL A 270 -0.02 4.56 -21.43
C VAL A 270 -1.54 4.38 -21.53
N ALA A 271 -2.27 4.60 -20.42
CA ALA A 271 -3.72 4.65 -20.40
C ALA A 271 -4.28 6.02 -20.85
N ILE A 272 -3.45 7.01 -21.14
CA ILE A 272 -3.91 8.31 -21.69
C ILE A 272 -4.46 8.13 -23.12
N GLY A 273 -4.03 7.10 -23.85
CA GLY A 273 -4.67 6.70 -25.11
C GLY A 273 -5.98 5.92 -24.92
N MET A 274 -6.34 5.57 -23.69
CA MET A 274 -7.52 4.75 -23.39
C MET A 274 -8.82 5.54 -23.49
N LEU A 275 -8.76 6.80 -23.06
CA LEU A 275 -9.89 7.73 -23.00
C LEU A 275 -9.61 8.90 -23.93
N THR A 276 -10.61 9.37 -24.66
CA THR A 276 -10.47 10.67 -25.35
C THR A 276 -10.25 11.78 -24.34
N ARG A 277 -9.77 12.93 -24.81
CA ARG A 277 -9.63 14.12 -23.96
C ARG A 277 -10.95 14.50 -23.28
N GLU A 278 -12.06 14.49 -24.02
CA GLU A 278 -13.38 14.82 -23.51
C GLU A 278 -13.80 13.84 -22.40
N ASN A 279 -13.53 12.55 -22.59
CA ASN A 279 -13.83 11.50 -21.61
C ASN A 279 -12.94 11.60 -20.36
N MET A 280 -11.68 12.01 -20.50
CA MET A 280 -10.82 12.35 -19.37
C MET A 280 -11.37 13.55 -18.59
N GLU A 281 -11.72 14.65 -19.26
CA GLU A 281 -12.31 15.84 -18.61
C GLU A 281 -13.59 15.48 -17.83
N ARG A 282 -14.46 14.63 -18.40
CA ARG A 282 -15.64 14.08 -17.71
C ARG A 282 -15.27 13.22 -16.51
N LEU A 283 -14.26 12.34 -16.62
CA LEU A 283 -13.81 11.49 -15.52
C LEU A 283 -13.43 12.32 -14.27
N TYR A 284 -12.74 13.44 -14.45
CA TYR A 284 -12.31 14.29 -13.34
C TYR A 284 -13.43 15.06 -12.67
N GLN A 285 -14.59 15.18 -13.31
CA GLN A 285 -15.80 15.79 -12.74
C GLN A 285 -16.54 14.85 -11.79
N LEU A 286 -16.21 13.55 -11.79
CA LEU A 286 -16.95 12.57 -11.00
C LEU A 286 -16.52 12.56 -9.53
N GLU A 287 -17.48 12.69 -8.62
CA GLU A 287 -17.23 12.69 -7.17
C GLU A 287 -17.22 11.28 -6.53
N MET A 288 -17.25 10.22 -7.34
CA MET A 288 -17.50 8.86 -6.86
C MET A 288 -16.27 8.05 -6.47
N PHE A 289 -15.07 8.59 -6.68
CA PHE A 289 -13.83 7.86 -6.38
C PHE A 289 -13.42 8.05 -4.92
N ASP A 290 -13.12 6.94 -4.24
CA ASP A 290 -12.40 7.00 -2.95
C ASP A 290 -10.96 7.48 -3.16
N GLU A 291 -10.38 7.07 -4.30
CA GLU A 291 -9.04 7.41 -4.72
C GLU A 291 -8.93 7.40 -6.24
N LEU A 292 -8.56 8.53 -6.82
CA LEU A 292 -8.18 8.61 -8.23
C LEU A 292 -6.66 8.81 -8.32
N LYS A 293 -6.00 7.84 -8.94
CA LYS A 293 -4.57 7.81 -9.23
C LYS A 293 -4.31 8.01 -10.70
N ILE A 294 -3.39 8.90 -11.04
CA ILE A 294 -2.95 9.14 -12.42
C ILE A 294 -1.43 9.03 -12.38
N ARG A 295 -0.81 8.12 -13.14
CA ARG A 295 0.66 7.90 -13.15
C ARG A 295 1.39 8.60 -14.31
N SER A 296 0.71 9.28 -15.21
CA SER A 296 1.39 10.23 -16.08
C SER A 296 0.39 11.24 -16.58
N VAL A 297 0.89 12.42 -16.89
CA VAL A 297 0.15 13.46 -17.55
C VAL A 297 0.98 13.81 -18.77
N CYS A 298 0.45 13.50 -19.95
CA CYS A 298 1.16 13.75 -21.20
C CYS A 298 1.29 15.26 -21.43
N SER A 299 2.41 15.66 -22.03
CA SER A 299 2.80 17.06 -22.31
C SER A 299 1.80 17.90 -23.10
N THR A 300 0.84 17.25 -23.75
CA THR A 300 -0.01 17.88 -24.77
C THR A 300 -1.34 18.41 -24.23
N GLY A 301 -1.66 18.19 -22.95
CA GLY A 301 -2.99 18.46 -22.39
C GLY A 301 -3.02 19.57 -21.34
N ARG A 302 -4.04 20.43 -21.42
CA ARG A 302 -4.47 21.25 -20.27
C ARG A 302 -4.70 20.34 -19.07
N LEU A 303 -4.22 20.77 -17.91
CA LEU A 303 -4.39 20.00 -16.68
C LEU A 303 -5.86 19.81 -16.37
N PRO A 304 -6.28 18.57 -16.13
CA PRO A 304 -7.69 18.25 -16.25
C PRO A 304 -8.45 18.39 -14.91
N PHE A 305 -7.84 19.11 -13.96
CA PHE A 305 -8.39 19.39 -12.64
C PHE A 305 -9.25 20.66 -12.60
N SER A 306 -9.97 21.00 -13.67
CA SER A 306 -10.82 22.20 -13.68
C SER A 306 -11.98 22.11 -12.67
N CYS A 307 -12.26 20.93 -12.11
CA CYS A 307 -13.47 20.74 -11.30
C CYS A 307 -13.41 19.49 -10.41
N TYR A 308 -12.22 18.99 -10.06
CA TYR A 308 -12.12 17.81 -9.20
C TYR A 308 -12.76 18.10 -7.84
N PRO A 309 -13.81 17.36 -7.44
CA PRO A 309 -14.52 17.60 -6.18
C PRO A 309 -14.03 16.68 -5.04
N GLY A 310 -13.16 15.72 -5.35
CA GLY A 310 -12.64 14.77 -4.38
C GLY A 310 -11.71 15.43 -3.37
N LYS A 311 -11.80 14.99 -2.11
CA LYS A 311 -10.96 15.49 -1.01
C LYS A 311 -9.58 14.84 -0.94
N LYS A 312 -9.39 13.74 -1.67
CA LYS A 312 -8.16 12.95 -1.72
C LYS A 312 -7.71 12.83 -3.17
N LEU A 313 -6.47 13.19 -3.45
CA LEU A 313 -5.89 13.09 -4.77
C LEU A 313 -4.49 12.48 -4.67
N SER A 314 -4.19 11.52 -5.53
CA SER A 314 -2.84 10.97 -5.68
C SER A 314 -2.43 11.07 -7.14
N VAL A 315 -1.55 12.01 -7.45
CA VAL A 315 -0.97 12.15 -8.78
C VAL A 315 0.45 11.65 -8.71
N ASN A 316 0.78 10.72 -9.60
CA ASN A 316 2.14 10.35 -9.89
C ASN A 316 2.44 10.81 -11.33
N VAL A 317 3.47 11.60 -11.55
CA VAL A 317 3.83 12.12 -12.86
C VAL A 317 5.13 11.45 -13.27
N TRP A 318 5.04 10.58 -14.27
CA TRP A 318 6.22 9.99 -14.90
C TRP A 318 6.43 10.66 -16.25
N SER A 319 7.63 11.17 -16.48
CA SER A 319 8.05 11.72 -17.77
C SER A 319 9.48 11.33 -18.10
N ASP A 320 9.71 11.13 -19.39
CA ASP A 320 11.02 11.00 -20.01
C ASP A 320 11.58 12.35 -20.50
N VAL A 321 10.78 13.42 -20.46
CA VAL A 321 11.17 14.79 -20.87
C VAL A 321 10.92 15.78 -19.73
N TRP A 322 11.95 16.49 -19.30
CA TRP A 322 11.88 17.38 -18.13
C TRP A 322 11.16 18.70 -18.41
N GLU A 323 11.36 19.31 -19.59
CA GLU A 323 10.84 20.66 -19.93
C GLU A 323 9.31 20.72 -19.95
N VAL A 324 8.67 19.56 -20.05
CA VAL A 324 7.23 19.42 -19.92
C VAL A 324 6.82 19.37 -18.45
N CYS A 325 7.62 18.73 -17.61
CA CYS A 325 7.27 18.41 -16.23
C CYS A 325 7.13 19.65 -15.37
N ASP A 326 8.05 20.62 -15.49
CA ASP A 326 8.02 21.80 -14.62
C ASP A 326 6.77 22.65 -14.89
N GLN A 327 6.47 22.96 -16.15
CA GLN A 327 5.29 23.73 -16.54
C GLN A 327 4.00 23.01 -16.13
N LEU A 328 3.96 21.69 -16.33
CA LEU A 328 2.82 20.87 -15.97
C LEU A 328 2.62 20.80 -14.46
N LEU A 329 3.70 20.61 -13.70
CA LEU A 329 3.69 20.59 -12.24
C LEU A 329 3.25 21.93 -11.67
N ILE A 330 3.84 23.03 -12.15
CA ILE A 330 3.49 24.39 -11.74
C ILE A 330 2.02 24.68 -12.03
N ALA A 331 1.57 24.41 -13.26
CA ALA A 331 0.19 24.65 -13.63
C ALA A 331 -0.78 23.76 -12.82
N MET A 332 -0.36 22.55 -12.43
CA MET A 332 -1.17 21.61 -11.64
C MET A 332 -1.34 22.15 -10.23
N LEU A 333 -0.22 22.52 -9.60
CA LEU A 333 -0.20 23.11 -8.27
C LEU A 333 -1.02 24.40 -8.24
N ASN A 334 -0.83 25.31 -9.20
CA ASN A 334 -1.64 26.53 -9.31
C ASN A 334 -3.14 26.23 -9.45
N ARG A 335 -3.50 25.17 -10.17
CA ARG A 335 -4.89 24.76 -10.26
C ARG A 335 -5.40 24.22 -8.93
N MET A 336 -4.63 23.38 -8.25
CA MET A 336 -4.99 22.83 -6.94
C MET A 336 -5.07 23.91 -5.86
N THR A 337 -4.24 24.95 -5.95
CA THR A 337 -4.33 26.19 -5.17
C THR A 337 -5.68 26.87 -5.37
N THR A 338 -6.14 26.97 -6.62
CA THR A 338 -7.45 27.58 -6.93
C THR A 338 -8.62 26.78 -6.34
N LEU A 339 -8.46 25.45 -6.24
CA LEU A 339 -9.48 24.56 -5.71
C LEU A 339 -9.58 24.59 -4.18
N GLY A 340 -8.46 24.67 -3.45
CA GLY A 340 -8.40 24.99 -2.01
C GLY A 340 -9.10 24.03 -1.04
N HIS A 341 -9.59 22.87 -1.47
CA HIS A 341 -10.43 21.97 -0.66
C HIS A 341 -9.81 20.59 -0.38
N PHE A 342 -8.53 20.38 -0.70
CA PHE A 342 -7.88 19.08 -0.52
C PHE A 342 -7.61 18.79 0.96
N THR A 343 -7.90 17.55 1.38
CA THR A 343 -7.58 17.06 2.74
C THR A 343 -6.39 16.11 2.74
N GLN A 344 -6.17 15.40 1.63
CA GLN A 344 -5.00 14.55 1.42
C GLN A 344 -4.53 14.70 -0.02
N CYS A 345 -3.25 14.97 -0.20
CA CYS A 345 -2.63 15.06 -1.51
C CYS A 345 -1.34 14.25 -1.52
N ASN A 346 -1.22 13.31 -2.46
CA ASN A 346 0.03 12.65 -2.77
C ASN A 346 0.46 13.09 -4.17
N LEU A 347 1.61 13.75 -4.25
CA LEU A 347 2.20 14.19 -5.49
C LEU A 347 3.61 13.62 -5.61
N GLU A 348 3.74 12.65 -6.50
CA GLU A 348 4.98 11.96 -6.81
C GLU A 348 5.38 12.34 -8.23
N LEU A 349 6.59 12.84 -8.46
CA LEU A 349 7.16 13.09 -9.77
C LEU A 349 8.38 12.20 -9.89
N ALA A 350 8.32 11.24 -10.80
CA ALA A 350 9.43 10.36 -11.11
C ALA A 350 9.96 10.70 -12.50
N LEU A 351 11.25 10.99 -12.58
CA LEU A 351 11.92 11.18 -13.86
C LEU A 351 12.53 9.88 -14.33
N SER A 352 12.40 9.62 -15.63
CA SER A 352 13.12 8.51 -16.24
C SER A 352 14.63 8.69 -16.00
N SER A 353 15.28 7.64 -15.52
CA SER A 353 16.73 7.60 -15.27
C SER A 353 17.60 7.88 -16.49
N ASN A 354 16.99 7.95 -17.69
CA ASN A 354 17.67 8.17 -18.95
C ASN A 354 17.87 9.66 -19.29
N VAL A 355 17.29 10.59 -18.51
CA VAL A 355 17.55 12.02 -18.70
C VAL A 355 18.94 12.31 -18.14
N HIS A 356 19.86 12.76 -19.00
CA HIS A 356 21.19 13.18 -18.56
C HIS A 356 21.04 14.32 -17.56
N TYR A 357 21.48 14.09 -16.32
CA TYR A 357 21.41 15.05 -15.21
C TYR A 357 22.12 16.38 -15.49
N ASP A 358 22.99 16.42 -16.51
CA ASP A 358 23.72 17.62 -16.91
C ASP A 358 22.80 18.70 -17.52
N ASP A 359 21.58 18.37 -17.94
CA ASP A 359 20.51 19.33 -18.19
C ASP A 359 19.86 19.74 -16.86
N VAL A 360 20.72 20.24 -15.96
CA VAL A 360 20.44 20.55 -14.57
C VAL A 360 19.28 21.52 -14.49
N LEU A 361 18.30 21.13 -13.68
CA LEU A 361 17.26 22.03 -13.20
C LEU A 361 17.84 23.34 -12.69
N THR A 362 17.59 24.43 -13.40
CA THR A 362 18.06 25.73 -12.95
C THR A 362 17.41 26.06 -11.61
N VAL A 363 18.15 26.79 -10.76
CA VAL A 363 17.63 27.32 -9.49
C VAL A 363 16.33 28.10 -9.69
N GLU A 364 16.16 28.72 -10.86
CA GLU A 364 14.93 29.42 -11.27
C GLU A 364 13.73 28.49 -11.46
N VAL A 365 13.91 27.31 -12.06
CA VAL A 365 12.80 26.34 -12.23
C VAL A 365 12.36 25.79 -10.88
N THR A 366 13.31 25.39 -10.03
CA THR A 366 12.98 24.87 -8.69
C THR A 366 12.33 25.94 -7.81
N ALA A 367 12.71 27.22 -7.97
CA ALA A 367 12.05 28.35 -7.30
C ALA A 367 10.58 28.49 -7.72
N ARG A 368 10.29 28.43 -9.04
CA ARG A 368 8.91 28.51 -9.54
C ARG A 368 8.04 27.34 -9.04
N ILE A 369 8.61 26.14 -8.96
CA ILE A 369 7.93 24.98 -8.37
C ILE A 369 7.66 25.23 -6.88
N ALA A 370 8.66 25.72 -6.13
CA ALA A 370 8.50 26.04 -4.71
C ALA A 370 7.41 27.09 -4.45
N ASP A 371 7.35 28.15 -5.26
CA ASP A 371 6.31 29.18 -5.15
C ASP A 371 4.90 28.59 -5.37
N ALA A 372 4.76 27.73 -6.39
CA ALA A 372 3.49 27.06 -6.66
C ALA A 372 3.09 26.11 -5.52
N LEU A 373 4.04 25.40 -4.91
CA LEU A 373 3.82 24.56 -3.73
C LEU A 373 3.38 25.37 -2.52
N ILE A 374 4.04 26.49 -2.25
CA ILE A 374 3.69 27.39 -1.15
C ILE A 374 2.27 27.91 -1.33
N GLY A 375 1.91 28.31 -2.56
CA GLY A 375 0.53 28.68 -2.90
C GLY A 375 -0.46 27.55 -2.59
N PHE A 376 -0.12 26.33 -3.01
CA PHE A 376 -0.96 25.15 -2.78
C PHE A 376 -1.20 24.87 -1.30
N ILE A 377 -0.15 24.86 -0.48
CA ILE A 377 -0.23 24.65 0.98
C ILE A 377 -1.12 25.71 1.62
N LYS A 378 -0.88 27.00 1.29
CA LYS A 378 -1.62 28.11 1.88
C LYS A 378 -3.11 28.10 1.55
N ALA A 379 -3.46 27.73 0.31
CA ALA A 379 -4.85 27.71 -0.12
C ALA A 379 -5.63 26.50 0.42
N ASN A 380 -4.98 25.38 0.72
CA ASN A 380 -5.63 24.14 1.14
C ASN A 380 -5.63 23.96 2.65
N THR A 381 -6.29 24.86 3.38
CA THR A 381 -6.24 24.93 4.85
C THR A 381 -6.72 23.66 5.59
N LEU A 382 -7.43 22.76 4.90
CA LEU A 382 -7.90 21.47 5.42
C LEU A 382 -6.93 20.31 5.13
N LEU A 383 -5.76 20.57 4.53
CA LEU A 383 -4.78 19.56 4.17
C LEU A 383 -4.21 18.92 5.44
N THR A 384 -4.46 17.63 5.62
CA THR A 384 -4.00 16.84 6.77
C THR A 384 -2.79 15.99 6.43
N HIS A 385 -2.72 15.48 5.20
CA HIS A 385 -1.64 14.63 4.73
C HIS A 385 -1.14 15.15 3.39
N TRP A 386 0.15 15.41 3.32
CA TRP A 386 0.82 15.79 2.10
C TRP A 386 2.04 14.92 1.87
N VAL A 387 2.07 14.23 0.73
CA VAL A 387 3.25 13.54 0.23
C VAL A 387 3.74 14.30 -0.98
N PHE A 388 5.01 14.71 -0.94
CA PHE A 388 5.66 15.38 -2.05
C PHE A 388 7.01 14.74 -2.33
N GLU A 389 7.10 14.18 -3.52
CA GLU A 389 8.24 13.40 -3.96
C GLU A 389 8.61 13.91 -5.35
N LEU A 390 9.79 14.51 -5.48
CA LEU A 390 10.38 14.89 -6.77
C LEU A 390 11.69 14.15 -6.95
N ASP A 391 11.67 13.05 -7.69
CA ASP A 391 12.90 12.36 -8.01
C ASP A 391 13.78 13.22 -8.95
N GLY A 392 15.07 13.24 -8.66
CA GLY A 392 16.05 14.03 -9.42
C GLY A 392 16.05 15.55 -9.17
N VAL A 393 15.14 16.11 -8.36
CA VAL A 393 15.06 17.57 -8.13
C VAL A 393 15.57 17.95 -6.74
N ASP A 394 16.62 18.76 -6.69
CA ASP A 394 17.09 19.32 -5.42
C ASP A 394 16.23 20.53 -4.99
N MET A 395 15.33 20.29 -4.03
CA MET A 395 14.50 21.33 -3.42
C MET A 395 15.11 21.90 -2.14
N THR A 396 16.32 21.50 -1.74
CA THR A 396 16.92 21.82 -0.43
C THR A 396 16.98 23.32 -0.18
N HIS A 397 17.34 24.11 -1.19
CA HIS A 397 17.39 25.58 -1.10
C HIS A 397 16.03 26.25 -0.86
N HIS A 398 14.94 25.58 -1.20
CA HIS A 398 13.57 26.10 -1.09
C HIS A 398 12.81 25.55 0.12
N LEU A 399 13.34 24.51 0.79
CA LEU A 399 12.72 23.93 1.97
C LEU A 399 12.43 24.93 3.08
N PRO A 400 13.30 25.91 3.41
CA PRO A 400 12.99 26.90 4.44
C PRO A 400 11.71 27.70 4.16
N ALA A 401 11.47 28.09 2.90
CA ALA A 401 10.27 28.82 2.50
C ALA A 401 9.02 27.93 2.51
N ILE A 402 9.16 26.67 2.06
CA ILE A 402 8.09 25.66 2.10
C ILE A 402 7.70 25.34 3.55
N PHE A 403 8.68 25.13 4.43
CA PHE A 403 8.47 24.91 5.85
C PHE A 403 7.77 26.09 6.51
N HIS A 404 8.19 27.32 6.20
CA HIS A 404 7.52 28.51 6.72
C HIS A 404 6.02 28.55 6.35
N ALA A 405 5.64 28.14 5.14
CA ALA A 405 4.23 28.04 4.75
C ALA A 405 3.45 26.98 5.55
N MET A 406 4.11 25.93 6.05
CA MET A 406 3.50 24.88 6.89
C MET A 406 3.43 25.25 8.37
N GLU A 407 4.26 26.18 8.86
CA GLU A 407 4.27 26.62 10.27
C GLU A 407 2.87 27.08 10.71
N GLU A 408 2.14 27.78 9.83
CA GLU A 408 0.79 28.31 10.10
C GLU A 408 -0.34 27.32 9.79
N HIS A 409 -0.02 26.14 9.23
CA HIS A 409 -1.02 25.22 8.71
C HIS A 409 -1.62 24.33 9.81
N LYS A 410 -2.70 24.81 10.43
CA LYS A 410 -3.35 24.20 11.61
C LYS A 410 -3.80 22.76 11.43
N GLU A 411 -4.19 22.34 10.22
CA GLU A 411 -4.67 20.97 9.97
C GLU A 411 -3.61 19.99 9.47
N LEU A 412 -2.40 20.45 9.12
CA LEU A 412 -1.39 19.57 8.54
C LEU A 412 -0.81 18.67 9.63
N ARG A 413 -0.86 17.36 9.42
CA ARG A 413 -0.41 16.33 10.37
C ARG A 413 0.78 15.55 9.85
N THR A 414 0.84 15.33 8.54
CA THR A 414 1.90 14.53 7.93
C THR A 414 2.40 15.22 6.69
N PHE A 415 3.71 15.42 6.64
CA PHE A 415 4.43 15.83 5.44
C PHE A 415 5.50 14.79 5.13
N ARG A 416 5.45 14.17 3.96
CA ARG A 416 6.50 13.26 3.49
C ARG A 416 7.34 13.96 2.44
N ILE A 417 8.65 13.92 2.62
CA ILE A 417 9.65 14.47 1.70
C ILE A 417 10.66 13.38 1.34
N LEU A 418 11.12 13.39 0.09
CA LEU A 418 12.25 12.58 -0.32
C LEU A 418 13.53 13.05 0.36
N THR A 419 14.20 12.14 1.06
CA THR A 419 15.53 12.37 1.60
C THR A 419 16.45 11.31 1.02
N PHE A 420 17.49 11.73 0.33
CA PHE A 420 18.49 10.77 -0.14
C PHE A 420 19.29 10.34 1.08
N ASN A 421 19.21 9.05 1.41
CA ASN A 421 20.02 8.51 2.49
C ASN A 421 21.44 8.38 1.96
N ASP A 422 22.41 8.90 2.74
CA ASP A 422 23.84 8.76 2.44
C ASP A 422 24.27 7.29 2.28
N ASP A 423 23.49 6.34 2.82
CA ASP A 423 23.78 4.91 2.79
C ASP A 423 23.58 4.24 1.41
N ASP A 424 22.97 4.90 0.42
CA ASP A 424 22.86 4.38 -0.95
C ASP A 424 24.19 4.58 -1.73
N TYR A 425 25.28 4.09 -1.15
CA TYR A 425 26.68 4.12 -1.58
C TYR A 425 27.01 3.44 -2.93
N TYR A 426 26.00 3.02 -3.70
CA TYR A 426 26.22 2.37 -4.99
C TYR A 426 26.22 3.33 -6.19
N PHE A 427 25.97 4.62 -5.97
CA PHE A 427 26.14 5.62 -7.02
C PHE A 427 27.54 6.23 -6.94
N ASP A 428 28.30 5.99 -8.00
CA ASP A 428 29.58 6.59 -8.38
C ASP A 428 29.85 7.97 -7.74
N ASP A 429 31.03 8.14 -7.11
CA ASP A 429 31.52 9.35 -6.40
C ASP A 429 31.52 10.63 -7.27
N SER A 430 31.12 10.53 -8.54
CA SER A 430 31.00 11.61 -9.50
C SER A 430 29.77 12.50 -9.29
N ARG A 431 28.79 12.11 -8.46
CA ARG A 431 27.65 12.98 -8.16
C ARG A 431 28.07 14.10 -7.20
N PRO A 432 27.86 15.39 -7.53
CA PRO A 432 28.11 16.49 -6.60
C PRO A 432 27.32 16.22 -5.32
N GLY A 433 28.03 16.12 -4.19
CA GLY A 433 27.45 15.76 -2.91
C GLY A 433 26.22 16.62 -2.63
N ARG A 434 25.07 15.97 -2.46
CA ARG A 434 23.82 16.69 -2.17
C ARG A 434 23.96 17.37 -0.81
N SER A 435 23.45 18.59 -0.73
CA SER A 435 23.50 19.34 0.51
C SER A 435 22.67 18.61 1.57
N PRO A 436 23.22 18.35 2.77
CA PRO A 436 22.43 17.77 3.84
C PRO A 436 21.23 18.68 4.16
N ILE A 437 20.12 18.07 4.59
CA ILE A 437 18.91 18.79 4.97
C ILE A 437 19.28 19.85 6.01
N ASP A 438 18.82 21.08 5.79
CA ASP A 438 18.91 22.12 6.81
C ASP A 438 17.96 21.79 7.97
N TYR A 439 18.51 21.12 8.98
CA TYR A 439 17.78 20.75 10.18
C TYR A 439 17.27 21.97 10.96
N SER A 440 17.86 23.15 10.80
CA SER A 440 17.40 24.35 11.51
C SER A 440 16.00 24.79 11.06
N GLY A 441 15.72 24.72 9.75
CA GLY A 441 14.40 24.95 9.19
C GLY A 441 13.37 23.93 9.69
N LEU A 442 13.76 22.65 9.79
CA LEU A 442 12.89 21.59 10.28
C LEU A 442 12.60 21.73 11.79
N GLU A 443 13.60 22.05 12.60
CA GLU A 443 13.42 22.33 14.04
C GLU A 443 12.43 23.47 14.28
N LYS A 444 12.55 24.54 13.49
CA LYS A 444 11.64 25.69 13.55
C LYS A 444 10.21 25.27 13.17
N LEU A 445 10.03 24.56 12.05
CA LEU A 445 8.73 24.04 11.64
C LEU A 445 8.07 23.21 12.74
N LEU A 446 8.79 22.22 13.29
CA LEU A 446 8.26 21.33 14.32
C LEU A 446 7.93 22.07 15.62
N SER A 447 8.68 23.13 15.94
CA SER A 447 8.43 23.94 17.13
C SER A 447 7.17 24.81 17.00
N GLN A 448 6.90 25.33 15.79
CA GLN A 448 5.74 26.18 15.50
C GLN A 448 4.47 25.36 15.22
N ASN A 449 4.59 24.28 14.45
CA ASN A 449 3.49 23.37 14.16
C ASN A 449 3.63 22.07 14.94
N ARG A 450 3.09 22.07 16.16
CA ARG A 450 3.22 20.93 17.09
C ARG A 450 2.46 19.67 16.69
N ASN A 451 1.61 19.77 15.67
CA ASN A 451 0.77 18.66 15.20
C ASN A 451 1.37 17.92 14.00
N ILE A 452 2.45 18.44 13.40
CA ILE A 452 3.03 17.87 12.19
C ILE A 452 4.08 16.79 12.50
N SER A 453 4.14 15.78 11.65
CA SER A 453 5.24 14.81 11.56
C SER A 453 5.82 14.84 10.16
N VAL A 454 7.14 14.99 10.07
CA VAL A 454 7.88 14.99 8.80
C VAL A 454 8.53 13.63 8.61
N LEU A 455 8.22 12.97 7.49
CA LEU A 455 8.62 11.60 7.17
C LEU A 455 9.53 11.55 5.93
N ASP A 456 10.44 10.58 5.89
CA ASP A 456 11.24 10.21 4.72
C ASP A 456 10.43 9.30 3.75
N GLN A 457 11.04 8.87 2.63
CA GLN A 457 10.40 7.94 1.68
C GLN A 457 10.08 6.55 2.26
N ASN A 458 10.66 6.19 3.39
CA ASN A 458 10.45 4.91 4.07
C ASN A 458 9.45 5.01 5.23
N ASP A 459 8.70 6.12 5.31
CA ASP A 459 7.77 6.41 6.41
C ASP A 459 8.43 6.51 7.80
N LYS A 460 9.73 6.80 7.85
CA LYS A 460 10.45 7.08 9.10
C LYS A 460 10.49 8.57 9.35
N LYS A 461 10.42 8.98 10.61
CA LYS A 461 10.58 10.38 10.99
C LYS A 461 11.99 10.85 10.67
N ILE A 462 12.10 11.98 9.97
CA ILE A 462 13.38 12.65 9.74
C ILE A 462 13.92 13.11 11.09
N THR A 463 15.18 12.79 11.39
CA THR A 463 15.81 13.12 12.66
C THR A 463 17.32 13.32 12.51
N ASN A 464 17.88 14.16 13.38
CA ASN A 464 19.31 14.30 13.60
C ASN A 464 19.79 13.55 14.87
N GLY A 465 18.95 12.69 15.44
CA GLY A 465 19.24 11.88 16.64
C GLY A 465 19.32 12.69 17.95
N THR A 466 19.05 14.00 17.92
CA THR A 466 19.24 14.88 19.09
C THR A 466 18.07 15.85 19.29
N THR A 467 18.16 17.08 18.79
CA THR A 467 17.20 18.16 19.00
C THR A 467 15.84 17.85 18.37
N ILE A 468 15.81 17.30 17.15
CA ILE A 468 14.56 16.97 16.46
C ILE A 468 13.78 15.87 17.20
N ASP A 469 14.47 14.85 17.72
CA ASP A 469 13.83 13.79 18.53
C ASP A 469 13.21 14.36 19.80
N ARG A 470 13.89 15.31 20.46
CA ARG A 470 13.35 16.02 21.63
C ARG A 470 12.11 16.83 21.27
N ILE A 471 12.11 17.55 20.15
CA ILE A 471 10.94 18.31 19.70
C ILE A 471 9.77 17.37 19.38
N TYR A 472 10.02 16.24 18.71
CA TYR A 472 8.97 15.24 18.47
C TYR A 472 8.39 14.64 19.75
N ALA A 473 9.24 14.37 20.74
CA ALA A 473 8.80 13.87 22.05
C ALA A 473 7.92 14.92 22.76
N LEU A 474 8.33 16.19 22.75
CA LEU A 474 7.57 17.30 23.31
C LEU A 474 6.24 17.49 22.60
N ASN A 475 6.23 17.46 21.26
CA ASN A 475 5.01 17.57 20.44
C ASN A 475 4.05 16.40 20.66
N ARG A 476 4.58 15.18 20.79
CA ARG A 476 3.77 14.00 21.14
C ARG A 476 3.10 14.19 22.50
N PHE A 477 3.84 14.67 23.49
CA PHE A 477 3.29 14.94 24.82
C PHE A 477 2.26 16.07 24.79
N TYR A 478 2.53 17.16 24.06
CA TYR A 478 1.58 18.25 23.83
C TYR A 478 0.24 17.73 23.30
N CYS A 479 0.29 16.96 22.20
CA CYS A 479 -0.90 16.40 21.57
C CYS A 479 -1.63 15.41 22.48
N GLY A 480 -0.89 14.59 23.24
CA GLY A 480 -1.48 13.67 24.23
C GLY A 480 -2.18 14.41 25.37
N SER A 481 -1.53 15.44 25.91
CA SER A 481 -2.09 16.31 26.94
C SER A 481 -3.36 17.01 26.45
N ALA A 482 -3.38 17.56 25.24
CA ALA A 482 -4.57 18.21 24.69
C ALA A 482 -5.78 17.26 24.59
N LYS A 483 -5.54 15.98 24.24
CA LYS A 483 -6.60 14.95 24.15
C LYS A 483 -7.19 14.53 25.49
N LEU A 484 -6.49 14.78 26.61
CA LEU A 484 -7.05 14.49 27.94
C LEU A 484 -8.27 15.35 28.25
N VAL A 485 -8.48 16.46 27.53
CA VAL A 485 -9.70 17.28 27.66
C VAL A 485 -10.95 16.48 27.25
N ASP A 486 -10.79 15.51 26.34
CA ASP A 486 -11.89 14.65 25.88
C ASP A 486 -12.15 13.45 26.82
N GLU A 487 -11.32 13.25 27.84
CA GLU A 487 -11.50 12.18 28.83
C GLU A 487 -12.63 12.50 29.82
N SER A 488 -13.20 11.45 30.41
CA SER A 488 -14.25 11.63 31.42
C SER A 488 -13.77 12.50 32.58
N SER A 489 -14.65 13.33 33.13
CA SER A 489 -14.34 14.22 34.26
C SER A 489 -13.79 13.49 35.50
N TYR A 490 -14.07 12.19 35.64
CA TYR A 490 -13.52 11.36 36.71
C TYR A 490 -12.09 10.87 36.44
N LEU A 491 -11.77 10.51 35.19
CA LEU A 491 -10.44 9.98 34.84
C LEU A 491 -9.44 11.10 34.57
N ARG A 492 -9.89 12.25 34.05
CA ARG A 492 -9.04 13.37 33.66
C ARG A 492 -8.16 13.87 34.82
N PRO A 493 -8.64 14.13 36.05
CA PRO A 493 -7.79 14.51 37.17
C PRO A 493 -6.71 13.46 37.51
N LEU A 494 -7.08 12.18 37.51
CA LEU A 494 -6.17 11.07 37.81
C LEU A 494 -5.06 10.94 36.76
N LEU A 495 -5.41 11.10 35.47
CA LEU A 495 -4.46 11.05 34.37
C LEU A 495 -3.53 12.26 34.38
N VAL A 496 -4.05 13.46 34.65
CA VAL A 496 -3.24 14.69 34.78
C VAL A 496 -2.29 14.59 35.98
N ALA A 497 -2.75 14.13 37.14
CA ALA A 497 -1.91 13.94 38.32
C ALA A 497 -0.81 12.88 38.07
N SER A 498 -1.16 11.75 37.43
CA SER A 498 -0.20 10.71 37.06
C SER A 498 0.84 11.25 36.08
N ALA A 499 0.38 11.97 35.04
CA ALA A 499 1.28 12.58 34.07
C ALA A 499 2.19 13.63 34.73
N LEU A 500 1.71 14.43 35.70
CA LEU A 500 2.52 15.38 36.45
C LEU A 500 3.60 14.70 37.30
N LEU A 501 3.27 13.60 37.97
CA LEU A 501 4.23 12.84 38.76
C LEU A 501 5.32 12.23 37.87
N GLU A 502 4.93 11.66 36.72
CA GLU A 502 5.87 11.05 35.78
C GLU A 502 6.70 12.10 35.00
N SER A 503 6.10 13.22 34.59
CA SER A 503 6.78 14.27 33.81
C SER A 503 7.59 15.23 34.68
N GLY A 504 7.09 15.54 35.88
CA GLY A 504 7.69 16.47 36.83
C GLY A 504 9.01 15.99 37.42
N LEU A 505 9.28 14.69 37.35
CA LEU A 505 10.57 14.13 37.79
C LEU A 505 11.73 14.46 36.85
N HIS A 506 11.46 14.84 35.59
CA HIS A 506 12.52 14.87 34.57
C HIS A 506 12.56 16.12 33.68
N ASP A 507 11.46 16.88 33.50
CA ASP A 507 11.48 18.03 32.60
C ASP A 507 10.41 19.11 32.92
N ALA A 508 10.88 20.33 33.20
CA ALA A 508 10.03 21.49 33.49
C ALA A 508 9.15 21.91 32.29
N GLN A 509 9.59 21.67 31.05
CA GLN A 509 8.83 22.01 29.85
C GLN A 509 7.56 21.15 29.73
N TYR A 510 7.67 19.84 29.99
CA TYR A 510 6.54 18.91 29.96
C TYR A 510 5.54 19.26 31.05
N THR A 511 6.02 19.53 32.26
CA THR A 511 5.18 19.98 33.37
C THR A 511 4.45 21.27 32.99
N GLY A 512 5.16 22.31 32.58
CA GLY A 512 4.55 23.58 32.19
C GLY A 512 3.48 23.43 31.10
N LEU A 513 3.71 22.53 30.14
CA LEU A 513 2.78 22.27 29.04
C LEU A 513 1.53 21.49 29.46
N LEU A 514 1.70 20.51 30.36
CA LEU A 514 0.58 19.79 30.94
C LEU A 514 -0.29 20.75 31.74
N LEU A 515 0.34 21.59 32.56
CA LEU A 515 -0.36 22.57 33.38
C LEU A 515 -1.08 23.63 32.53
N SER A 516 -0.49 24.09 31.42
CA SER A 516 -1.14 25.08 30.55
C SER A 516 -2.42 24.56 29.90
N ASN A 517 -2.50 23.25 29.64
CA ASN A 517 -3.68 22.63 29.03
C ASN A 517 -4.75 22.25 30.07
N HIS A 518 -4.38 22.08 31.34
CA HIS A 518 -5.24 21.53 32.40
C HIS A 518 -5.25 22.43 33.65
N VAL A 519 -5.31 23.73 33.45
CA VAL A 519 -5.35 24.72 34.55
C VAL A 519 -6.60 24.53 35.41
N ASP A 520 -7.71 24.13 34.82
CA ASP A 520 -8.96 23.80 35.51
C ASP A 520 -8.77 22.65 36.51
N ILE A 521 -8.13 21.56 36.08
CA ILE A 521 -7.84 20.40 36.94
C ILE A 521 -6.89 20.75 38.08
N LEU A 522 -5.90 21.62 37.84
CA LEU A 522 -5.05 22.12 38.92
C LEU A 522 -5.85 22.86 39.99
N CYS A 523 -6.79 23.71 39.57
CA CYS A 523 -7.66 24.42 40.50
C CYS A 523 -8.53 23.44 41.29
N GLU A 524 -9.09 22.41 40.65
CA GLU A 524 -9.86 21.36 41.32
C GLU A 524 -9.03 20.63 42.38
N ILE A 525 -7.82 20.19 42.04
CA ILE A 525 -6.91 19.50 42.97
C ILE A 525 -6.54 20.39 44.16
N ILE A 526 -6.22 21.67 43.93
CA ILE A 526 -5.89 22.62 45.00
C ILE A 526 -7.08 22.85 45.94
N ILE A 527 -8.29 22.93 45.38
CA ILE A 527 -9.52 23.10 46.15
C ILE A 527 -9.76 21.87 47.05
N GLU A 528 -9.62 20.66 46.51
CA GLU A 528 -9.78 19.41 47.28
C GLU A 528 -8.79 19.32 48.45
N ILE A 529 -7.51 19.63 48.22
CA ILE A 529 -6.47 19.63 49.27
C ILE A 529 -6.81 20.61 50.41
N ASN A 530 -7.36 21.78 50.07
CA ASN A 530 -7.76 22.80 51.05
C ASN A 530 -9.00 22.40 51.88
N PHE A 531 -9.89 21.56 51.35
CA PHE A 531 -11.05 21.08 52.08
C PHE A 531 -10.70 19.94 53.05
N ASP A 532 -9.79 19.04 52.68
CA ASP A 532 -9.36 17.95 53.55
C ASP A 532 -8.52 18.44 54.74
N THR A 533 -7.67 19.45 54.52
CA THR A 533 -6.91 20.10 55.62
C THR A 533 -7.81 20.77 56.65
N LYS A 534 -8.98 21.30 56.25
CA LYS A 534 -9.97 21.87 57.19
C LYS A 534 -10.77 20.83 57.95
N ARG A 535 -10.99 19.63 57.39
CA ARG A 535 -11.68 18.54 58.10
C ARG A 535 -10.81 17.89 59.15
N MET A 536 -9.50 17.74 58.90
CA MET A 536 -8.58 17.19 59.89
C MET A 536 -8.34 18.12 61.09
N GLY A 537 -8.43 19.45 60.89
CA GLY A 537 -8.29 20.42 61.99
C GLY A 537 -9.48 20.55 62.95
N ALA A 538 -10.60 19.87 62.68
CA ALA A 538 -11.81 19.92 63.52
C ALA A 538 -12.05 18.65 64.37
N GLU A 539 -11.25 17.59 64.17
CA GLU A 539 -11.34 16.34 64.95
C GLU A 539 -10.04 16.04 65.73
N GLU A 540 -9.06 16.94 65.74
CA GLU A 540 -7.81 16.80 66.49
C GLU A 540 -7.87 17.43 67.90
N GLU A 541 -9.05 17.43 68.52
CA GLU A 541 -9.25 17.74 69.94
C GLU A 541 -10.07 16.64 70.64
N ALA A 542 -9.74 15.36 70.42
CA ALA A 542 -9.93 14.25 71.38
C ALA A 542 -9.57 12.85 70.83
N VAL A 543 -8.32 12.53 70.49
CA VAL A 543 -7.89 11.10 70.57
C VAL A 543 -6.45 10.98 71.07
N SER A 544 -6.36 10.34 72.23
CA SER A 544 -5.17 9.94 72.96
C SER A 544 -4.27 8.97 72.16
N LEU A 545 -2.96 9.19 72.28
CA LEU A 545 -1.87 8.33 71.84
C LEU A 545 -2.06 6.87 72.28
N VAL A 546 -2.26 5.96 71.32
CA VAL A 546 -1.89 4.55 71.48
C VAL A 546 -0.78 4.23 70.47
N SER A 547 0.40 4.02 71.02
CA SER A 547 1.59 3.46 70.39
C SER A 547 1.30 2.07 69.80
N ILE A 548 1.51 1.89 68.49
CA ILE A 548 1.67 0.58 67.87
C ILE A 548 2.81 0.64 66.84
N CYS A 549 3.82 -0.21 67.04
CA CYS A 549 4.98 -0.44 66.17
C CYS A 549 4.58 -0.91 64.76
N PRO A 550 5.45 -0.75 63.75
CA PRO A 550 5.25 -1.36 62.44
C PRO A 550 5.85 -2.76 62.39
N GLU A 551 5.01 -3.78 62.19
CA GLU A 551 5.43 -5.13 61.84
C GLU A 551 4.90 -5.49 60.44
N SER A 552 5.85 -5.81 59.55
CA SER A 552 5.77 -6.59 58.30
C SER A 552 4.65 -6.32 57.28
N ALA A 553 5.09 -5.93 56.08
CA ALA A 553 4.32 -5.94 54.84
C ALA A 553 3.83 -7.34 54.41
N PRO A 554 2.70 -7.42 53.68
CA PRO A 554 2.49 -8.44 52.68
C PRO A 554 2.43 -7.86 51.26
N LYS A 555 3.18 -8.54 50.39
CA LYS A 555 3.20 -8.38 48.93
C LYS A 555 1.87 -8.84 48.30
N ASN A 556 1.54 -8.19 47.19
CA ASN A 556 0.66 -8.65 46.09
C ASN A 556 -0.86 -8.71 46.38
N VAL A 557 -1.64 -8.01 45.56
CA VAL A 557 -2.36 -8.53 44.38
C VAL A 557 -3.42 -7.49 43.96
N PHE A 558 -3.18 -6.79 42.85
CA PHE A 558 -4.28 -6.23 42.05
C PHE A 558 -4.06 -6.59 40.57
N LYS A 559 -4.59 -7.75 40.17
CA LYS A 559 -5.02 -7.99 38.79
C LYS A 559 -6.54 -7.84 38.76
N ARG A 560 -7.06 -6.65 38.45
CA ARG A 560 -8.46 -6.50 38.03
C ARG A 560 -8.50 -6.44 36.50
N LYS A 561 -9.03 -7.51 35.91
CA LYS A 561 -9.49 -7.53 34.51
C LYS A 561 -10.71 -6.62 34.43
N LEU A 562 -10.61 -5.56 33.62
CA LEU A 562 -11.75 -4.73 33.24
C LEU A 562 -12.58 -5.51 32.22
N HIS A 563 -13.74 -6.02 32.64
CA HIS A 563 -14.72 -6.59 31.72
C HIS A 563 -15.61 -5.45 31.21
N VAL A 564 -15.32 -4.98 30.00
CA VAL A 564 -16.20 -4.02 29.31
C VAL A 564 -17.43 -4.77 28.81
N HIS A 565 -18.59 -4.45 29.37
CA HIS A 565 -19.89 -4.81 28.81
C HIS A 565 -20.26 -3.80 27.72
N LEU A 566 -20.31 -4.26 26.47
CA LEU A 566 -20.93 -3.53 25.36
C LEU A 566 -22.46 -3.65 25.46
N PRO A 567 -23.22 -2.55 25.36
CA PRO A 567 -24.67 -2.62 25.29
C PRO A 567 -25.12 -3.27 23.98
N ARG A 568 -25.86 -4.37 24.11
CA ARG A 568 -26.76 -4.88 23.06
C ARG A 568 -28.05 -4.08 23.14
N ASP A 569 -28.38 -3.38 22.06
CA ASP A 569 -29.71 -3.15 21.46
C ASP A 569 -29.46 -2.16 20.30
N VAL A 570 -29.83 -2.42 19.05
CA VAL A 570 -31.21 -2.51 18.56
C VAL A 570 -31.29 -3.50 17.39
N LYS A 571 -32.26 -4.42 17.47
CA LYS A 571 -32.71 -5.26 16.35
C LYS A 571 -34.17 -4.93 16.07
N LYS A 572 -34.49 -4.86 14.77
CA LYS A 572 -35.81 -4.88 14.10
C LYS A 572 -36.45 -3.53 13.77
N THR A 573 -36.44 -3.24 12.46
CA THR A 573 -37.68 -3.15 11.70
C THR A 573 -37.49 -3.80 10.33
N ALA A 574 -38.39 -4.70 9.97
CA ALA A 574 -38.50 -5.30 8.64
C ALA A 574 -39.97 -5.26 8.21
N ARG A 575 -40.18 -5.15 6.88
CA ARG A 575 -41.44 -5.25 6.10
C ARG A 575 -42.33 -3.99 6.19
N LYS A 576 -43.00 -3.50 5.14
CA LYS A 576 -43.46 -3.93 3.78
C LYS A 576 -43.99 -2.61 3.15
N GLU A 577 -43.91 -2.30 1.85
CA GLU A 577 -44.82 -2.68 0.75
C GLU A 577 -44.66 -1.63 -0.40
N CYS A 578 -45.06 -2.03 -1.62
CA CYS A 578 -44.95 -1.39 -2.95
C CYS A 578 -43.64 -1.60 -3.72
#